data_AF-A0A2Z2KCS0-F1
#
_entry.id   AF-A0A2Z2KCS0-F1
#
_cell.length_a   1.000
_cell.length_b   1.000
_cell.length_c   1.000
_cell.angle_alpha   90.00
_cell.angle_beta   90.00
_cell.angle_gamma   90.00
#
_symmetry.space_group_name_H-M   'P 1'
#
loop_
_entity.id
_entity.type
_entity.pdbx_description
1 polymer ?
#
loop_
_entity_poly.entity_id
_entity_poly.type
_entity_poly.pdbx_seq_one_letter_code
_entity_poly.pdbx_strand_id
1 'polypeptide(L)'
;MGKGEVFSPRDQYYYANELRDHGQDAQACEYYERFLAGGAGWVEDNLQACLKLAECRERQGDKQGTAEALCRTLQYDTPRAEFCCWFGGYLLEQGALPQAVYWYELALQLPPQTASMGIVNEAYATWLRHLQLALCYDRLGQHPRANRHNETALQLNPGHPSMLYNRNYFRNLLGAEYEELGS
;
A
#
# COMPACT_ATOMS: atom_id res chain seq x y z
N MET A 1 14.70 41.64 -16.01
CA MET A 1 15.09 40.22 -15.89
C MET A 1 14.70 39.77 -14.49
N GLY A 2 13.56 39.11 -14.34
CA GLY A 2 13.13 38.59 -13.02
C GLY A 2 14.12 37.51 -12.60
N LYS A 3 14.74 37.65 -11.43
CA LYS A 3 15.55 36.58 -10.85
C LYS A 3 14.60 35.39 -10.66
N GLY A 4 14.82 34.30 -11.40
CA GLY A 4 14.09 33.07 -11.15
C GLY A 4 14.39 32.63 -9.73
N GLU A 5 13.41 32.75 -8.85
CA GLU A 5 13.54 32.28 -7.47
C GLU A 5 13.86 30.80 -7.52
N VAL A 6 15.02 30.43 -6.95
CA VAL A 6 15.39 29.02 -6.80
C VAL A 6 14.46 28.47 -5.72
N PHE A 7 13.52 27.61 -6.12
CA PHE A 7 12.62 26.96 -5.19
C PHE A 7 13.43 26.24 -4.12
N SER A 8 13.15 26.53 -2.84
CA SER A 8 13.69 25.74 -1.75
C SER A 8 13.13 24.31 -1.82
N PRO A 9 13.77 23.31 -1.18
CA PRO A 9 13.22 21.95 -1.11
C PRO A 9 11.76 21.94 -0.63
N ARG A 10 11.43 22.80 0.33
CA ARG A 10 10.08 22.92 0.86
C ARG A 10 9.09 23.49 -0.17
N ASP A 11 9.51 24.49 -0.95
CA ASP A 11 8.68 25.04 -2.03
C ASP A 11 8.43 23.99 -3.12
N GLN A 12 9.45 23.19 -3.46
CA GLN A 12 9.31 22.09 -4.43
C GLN A 12 8.28 21.06 -3.95
N TYR A 13 8.36 20.66 -2.67
CA TYR A 13 7.42 19.71 -2.08
C TYR A 13 5.99 20.25 -2.03
N TYR A 14 5.79 21.49 -1.59
CA TYR A 14 4.44 22.10 -1.56
C TYR A 14 3.87 22.27 -2.96
N TYR A 15 4.68 22.75 -3.91
CA TYR A 15 4.23 22.88 -5.29
C TYR A 15 3.85 21.53 -5.91
N ALA A 16 4.61 20.47 -5.64
CA ALA A 16 4.24 19.11 -6.05
C ALA A 16 2.91 18.66 -5.45
N ASN A 17 2.62 19.01 -4.18
CA ASN A 17 1.35 18.70 -3.55
C ASN A 17 0.18 19.38 -4.25
N GLU A 18 0.27 20.68 -4.54
CA GLU A 18 -0.77 21.42 -5.25
C GLU A 18 -1.03 20.83 -6.65
N LEU A 19 0.04 20.50 -7.39
CA LEU A 19 -0.08 19.82 -8.69
C LEU A 19 -0.83 18.49 -8.58
N ARG A 20 -0.46 17.67 -7.58
CA ARG A 20 -1.11 16.38 -7.30
C ARG A 20 -2.60 16.56 -6.98
N ASP A 21 -2.93 17.51 -6.11
CA ASP A 21 -4.30 17.75 -5.65
C ASP A 21 -5.20 18.29 -6.78
N HIS A 22 -4.60 18.87 -7.83
CA HIS A 22 -5.26 19.26 -9.08
C HIS A 22 -5.18 18.20 -10.21
N GLY A 23 -4.69 17.00 -9.92
CA GLY A 23 -4.60 15.89 -10.89
C GLY A 23 -3.52 16.07 -11.96
N GLN A 24 -2.58 16.99 -11.79
CA GLN A 24 -1.45 17.23 -12.70
C GLN A 24 -0.29 16.26 -12.40
N ASP A 25 -0.57 14.95 -12.48
CA ASP A 25 0.30 13.89 -11.98
C ASP A 25 1.71 13.89 -12.58
N ALA A 26 1.83 14.08 -13.90
CA ALA A 26 3.12 14.11 -14.58
C ALA A 26 4.04 15.23 -14.04
N GLN A 27 3.48 16.43 -13.86
CA GLN A 27 4.23 17.56 -13.32
C GLN A 27 4.52 17.37 -11.83
N ALA A 28 3.56 16.83 -11.06
CA ALA A 28 3.78 16.51 -9.66
C ALA A 28 4.96 15.53 -9.48
N CYS A 29 5.04 14.48 -10.32
CA CYS A 29 6.16 13.54 -10.34
C CYS A 29 7.51 14.26 -10.53
N GLU A 30 7.60 15.18 -11.49
CA GLU A 30 8.84 15.93 -11.74
C GLU A 30 9.31 16.71 -10.51
N TYR A 31 8.39 17.39 -9.82
CA TYR A 31 8.74 18.18 -8.65
C TYR A 31 9.04 17.32 -7.42
N TYR A 32 8.36 16.20 -7.22
CA TYR A 32 8.74 15.23 -6.17
C TYR A 32 10.13 14.65 -6.42
N GLU A 33 10.47 14.30 -7.67
CA GLU A 33 11.81 13.81 -7.99
C GLU A 33 12.89 14.86 -7.75
N ARG A 34 12.63 16.13 -8.11
CA ARG A 34 13.54 17.24 -7.80
C ARG A 34 13.75 17.41 -6.29
N PHE A 35 12.67 17.39 -5.52
CA PHE A 35 12.72 17.48 -4.05
C PHE A 35 13.57 16.35 -3.46
N LEU A 36 13.28 15.10 -3.86
CA LEU A 36 13.96 13.92 -3.35
C LEU A 36 15.42 13.83 -3.81
N ALA A 37 15.76 14.31 -5.01
CA ALA A 37 17.13 14.40 -5.50
C ALA A 37 17.95 15.47 -4.75
N GLY A 38 17.29 16.51 -4.23
CA GLY A 38 17.95 17.57 -3.45
C GLY A 38 18.48 17.10 -2.09
N GLY A 39 17.99 15.98 -1.55
CA GLY A 39 18.53 15.32 -0.35
C GLY A 39 18.44 16.09 0.98
N ALA A 40 17.81 17.28 0.97
CA ALA A 40 17.75 18.19 2.11
C ALA A 40 16.38 18.21 2.83
N GLY A 41 15.46 17.32 2.46
CA GLY A 41 14.16 17.18 3.11
C GLY A 41 14.27 16.49 4.48
N TRP A 42 13.33 16.78 5.37
CA TRP A 42 13.18 16.02 6.61
C TRP A 42 12.77 14.57 6.27
N VAL A 43 13.15 13.61 7.12
CA VAL A 43 12.85 12.18 6.91
C VAL A 43 11.38 11.95 6.59
N GLU A 44 10.46 12.56 7.35
CA GLU A 44 9.02 12.40 7.12
C GLU A 44 8.57 13.05 5.80
N ASP A 45 9.10 14.22 5.42
CA ASP A 45 8.77 14.85 4.14
C ASP A 45 9.25 14.00 2.95
N ASN A 46 10.43 13.38 3.07
CA ASN A 46 10.96 12.46 2.06
C ASN A 46 10.09 11.21 1.92
N LEU A 47 9.64 10.63 3.05
CA LEU A 47 8.73 9.49 3.04
C LEU A 47 7.41 9.85 2.35
N GLN A 48 6.79 10.97 2.75
CA GLN A 48 5.54 11.43 2.16
C GLN A 48 5.69 11.74 0.66
N ALA A 49 6.80 12.36 0.25
CA ALA A 49 7.08 12.61 -1.16
C ALA A 49 7.24 11.30 -1.96
N CYS A 50 7.88 10.27 -1.40
CA CYS A 50 7.98 8.96 -2.05
C CYS A 50 6.61 8.29 -2.24
N LEU A 51 5.77 8.31 -1.21
CA LEU A 51 4.41 7.74 -1.27
C LEU A 51 3.55 8.48 -2.29
N LYS A 52 3.54 9.82 -2.25
CA LYS A 52 2.81 10.66 -3.20
C LYS A 52 3.31 10.51 -4.64
N LEU A 53 4.63 10.36 -4.82
CA LEU A 53 5.20 10.05 -6.13
C LEU A 53 4.70 8.69 -6.64
N ALA A 54 4.64 7.68 -5.77
CA ALA A 54 4.13 6.37 -6.11
C ALA A 54 2.65 6.43 -6.54
N GLU A 55 1.80 7.19 -5.83
CA GLU A 55 0.41 7.45 -6.23
C GLU A 55 0.29 8.09 -7.61
N CYS A 56 1.07 9.17 -7.85
CA CYS A 56 1.03 9.88 -9.13
C CYS A 56 1.44 8.94 -10.28
N ARG A 57 2.45 8.09 -10.08
CA ARG A 57 2.90 7.10 -11.07
C ARG A 57 1.86 6.00 -11.29
N GLU A 58 1.19 5.56 -10.23
CA GLU A 58 0.14 4.55 -10.31
C GLU A 58 -1.04 5.08 -11.15
N ARG A 59 -1.49 6.33 -10.92
CA ARG A 59 -2.54 6.98 -11.72
C ARG A 59 -2.17 7.13 -13.19
N GLN A 60 -0.88 7.21 -13.51
CA GLN A 60 -0.37 7.24 -14.88
C GLN A 60 -0.17 5.83 -15.49
N GLY A 61 -0.37 4.76 -14.71
CA GLY A 61 -0.15 3.38 -15.14
C GLY A 61 1.31 2.93 -15.14
N ASP A 62 2.22 3.74 -14.59
CA ASP A 62 3.65 3.42 -14.47
C ASP A 62 3.92 2.51 -13.27
N LYS A 63 3.59 1.22 -13.43
CA LYS A 63 3.73 0.22 -12.36
C LYS A 63 5.15 0.08 -11.85
N GLN A 64 6.14 0.11 -12.75
CA GLN A 64 7.53 -0.04 -12.37
C GLN A 64 7.99 1.18 -11.56
N GLY A 65 7.70 2.38 -12.04
CA GLY A 65 8.06 3.60 -11.31
C GLY A 65 7.32 3.74 -9.97
N THR A 66 6.08 3.25 -9.85
CA THR A 66 5.38 3.14 -8.55
C THR A 66 6.18 2.28 -7.57
N ALA A 67 6.63 1.09 -7.98
CA ALA A 67 7.43 0.21 -7.14
C ALA A 67 8.78 0.84 -6.75
N GLU A 68 9.45 1.51 -7.69
CA GLU A 68 10.71 2.22 -7.42
C GLU A 68 10.54 3.35 -6.39
N ALA A 69 9.48 4.15 -6.52
CA ALA A 69 9.15 5.22 -5.58
C ALA A 69 8.84 4.67 -4.18
N LEU A 70 8.08 3.57 -4.09
CA LEU A 70 7.83 2.87 -2.84
C LEU A 70 9.13 2.36 -2.20
N CYS A 71 9.97 1.65 -2.95
CA CYS A 71 11.23 1.11 -2.43
C CYS A 71 12.18 2.21 -1.93
N ARG A 72 12.09 3.42 -2.48
CA ARG A 72 12.87 4.58 -2.00
C ARG A 72 12.56 4.94 -0.56
N THR A 73 11.35 4.66 -0.05
CA THR A 73 10.99 4.88 1.37
C THR A 73 11.93 4.13 2.33
N LEU A 74 12.44 2.96 1.91
CA LEU A 74 13.34 2.12 2.70
C LEU A 74 14.73 2.73 2.92
N GLN A 75 15.06 3.81 2.20
CA GLN A 75 16.29 4.59 2.44
C GLN A 75 16.14 5.54 3.63
N TYR A 76 14.90 5.85 4.04
CA TYR A 76 14.60 6.86 5.04
C TYR A 76 14.11 6.26 6.37
N ASP A 77 13.46 5.10 6.32
CA ASP A 77 12.91 4.42 7.50
C ASP A 77 12.76 2.92 7.26
N THR A 78 12.48 2.18 8.33
CA THR A 78 12.03 0.79 8.28
C THR A 78 10.70 0.65 7.52
N PRO A 79 10.40 -0.54 6.95
CA PRO A 79 9.14 -0.76 6.24
C PRO A 79 7.94 -0.42 7.11
N ARG A 80 7.08 0.47 6.62
CA ARG A 80 5.78 0.78 7.22
C ARG A 80 4.71 -0.13 6.63
N ALA A 81 3.61 -0.32 7.35
CA ALA A 81 2.58 -1.27 6.94
C ALA A 81 1.95 -0.91 5.58
N GLU A 82 1.85 0.39 5.25
CA GLU A 82 1.38 0.88 3.95
C GLU A 82 2.30 0.44 2.80
N PHE A 83 3.62 0.68 2.93
CA PHE A 83 4.61 0.18 1.98
C PHE A 83 4.48 -1.33 1.77
N CYS A 84 4.37 -2.10 2.85
CA CYS A 84 4.25 -3.54 2.79
C CYS A 84 2.97 -3.99 2.03
N CYS A 85 1.85 -3.29 2.22
CA CYS A 85 0.61 -3.59 1.51
C CYS A 85 0.72 -3.32 0.01
N TRP A 86 1.25 -2.16 -0.37
CA TRP A 86 1.37 -1.78 -1.77
C TRP A 86 2.39 -2.65 -2.50
N PHE A 87 3.55 -2.88 -1.87
CA PHE A 87 4.58 -3.71 -2.47
C PHE A 87 4.14 -5.18 -2.57
N GLY A 88 3.38 -5.68 -1.58
CA GLY A 88 2.70 -6.98 -1.66
C GLY A 88 1.73 -7.04 -2.84
N GLY A 89 0.96 -5.97 -3.08
CA GLY A 89 0.03 -5.86 -4.21
C GLY A 89 0.75 -5.88 -5.56
N TYR A 90 1.82 -5.10 -5.68
CA TYR A 90 2.68 -5.11 -6.85
C TYR A 90 3.21 -6.51 -7.16
N LEU A 91 3.74 -7.23 -6.16
CA LEU A 91 4.25 -8.60 -6.35
C LEU A 91 3.14 -9.60 -6.70
N LEU A 92 1.96 -9.45 -6.09
CA LEU A 92 0.79 -10.27 -6.40
C LEU A 92 0.37 -10.10 -7.88
N GLU A 93 0.38 -8.88 -8.41
CA GLU A 93 0.09 -8.62 -9.83
C GLU A 93 1.11 -9.29 -10.77
N GLN A 94 2.37 -9.41 -10.35
CA GLN A 94 3.40 -10.13 -11.08
C GLN A 94 3.33 -11.66 -10.92
N GLY A 95 2.37 -12.17 -10.14
CA GLY A 95 2.25 -13.61 -9.85
C GLY A 95 3.28 -14.13 -8.83
N ALA A 96 4.05 -13.25 -8.18
CA ALA A 96 5.03 -13.60 -7.17
C ALA A 96 4.36 -13.87 -5.81
N LEU A 97 3.54 -14.92 -5.75
CA LEU A 97 2.66 -15.22 -4.62
C LEU A 97 3.41 -15.39 -3.28
N PRO A 98 4.50 -16.17 -3.17
CA PRO A 98 5.22 -16.31 -1.89
C PRO A 98 5.78 -14.99 -1.38
N GLN A 99 6.28 -14.14 -2.28
CA GLN A 99 6.80 -12.82 -1.92
C GLN A 99 5.69 -11.88 -1.50
N ALA A 100 4.55 -11.89 -2.20
CA ALA A 100 3.37 -11.11 -1.80
C ALA A 100 2.90 -11.48 -0.39
N VAL A 101 2.81 -12.79 -0.08
CA VAL A 101 2.47 -13.29 1.26
C VAL A 101 3.42 -12.72 2.31
N TYR A 102 4.74 -12.80 2.08
CA TYR A 102 5.74 -12.28 3.01
C TYR A 102 5.47 -10.82 3.39
N TRP A 103 5.25 -9.96 2.41
CA TRP A 103 5.01 -8.54 2.66
C TRP A 103 3.67 -8.27 3.35
N TYR A 104 2.61 -8.98 2.99
CA TYR A 104 1.33 -8.83 3.68
C TYR A 104 1.36 -9.35 5.12
N GLU A 105 2.08 -10.44 5.41
CA GLU A 105 2.27 -10.93 6.78
C GLU A 105 3.11 -9.95 7.61
N LEU A 106 4.17 -9.39 7.03
CA LEU A 106 4.94 -8.33 7.69
C LEU A 106 4.05 -7.13 8.02
N ALA A 107 3.17 -6.71 7.10
CA ALA A 107 2.23 -5.63 7.35
C ALA A 107 1.31 -5.87 8.56
N LEU A 108 0.96 -7.12 8.89
CA LEU A 108 0.17 -7.48 10.07
C LEU A 108 0.97 -7.43 11.38
N GLN A 109 2.29 -7.58 11.32
CA GLN A 109 3.17 -7.60 12.49
C GLN A 109 3.67 -6.20 12.89
N LEU A 110 3.65 -5.26 11.93
CA LEU A 110 4.13 -3.90 12.16
C LEU A 110 3.17 -3.09 13.05
N PRO A 111 3.69 -2.23 13.93
CA PRO A 111 2.86 -1.42 14.81
C PRO A 111 1.94 -0.48 13.99
N PRO A 112 0.72 -0.19 14.49
CA PRO A 112 -0.11 0.85 13.90
C PRO A 112 0.67 2.16 13.84
N GLN A 113 0.62 2.85 12.69
CA GLN A 113 1.28 4.14 12.54
C GLN A 113 0.49 5.20 13.34
N THR A 114 0.85 5.40 14.60
CA THR A 114 0.19 6.38 15.50
C THR A 114 0.58 7.83 15.20
N ALA A 115 1.55 8.06 14.30
CA ALA A 115 2.20 9.36 14.11
C ALA A 115 2.29 9.85 12.64
N SER A 116 1.63 9.17 11.69
CA SER A 116 1.59 9.65 10.31
C SER A 116 0.65 10.85 10.18
N MET A 117 1.20 12.01 9.82
CA MET A 117 0.41 13.19 9.40
C MET A 117 -0.19 13.03 7.99
N GLY A 118 0.08 11.92 7.31
CA GLY A 118 -0.56 11.53 6.05
C GLY A 118 -1.87 10.78 6.29
N ILE A 119 -2.81 10.89 5.35
CA ILE A 119 -4.06 10.14 5.33
C ILE A 119 -3.71 8.66 5.26
N VAL A 120 -3.70 7.97 6.40
CA VAL A 120 -3.64 6.51 6.41
C VAL A 120 -4.97 6.03 5.86
N ASN A 121 -4.95 5.41 4.67
CA ASN A 121 -6.15 4.72 4.20
C ASN A 121 -6.41 3.53 5.16
N GLU A 122 -7.39 3.71 6.04
CA GLU A 122 -7.73 2.79 7.14
C GLU A 122 -7.99 1.35 6.66
N ALA A 123 -8.36 1.16 5.39
CA ALA A 123 -8.50 -0.16 4.81
C ALA A 123 -7.15 -0.91 4.78
N TYR A 124 -6.06 -0.24 4.41
CA TYR A 124 -4.70 -0.80 4.51
C TYR A 124 -4.29 -1.06 5.95
N ALA A 125 -4.95 -0.46 6.95
CA ALA A 125 -4.68 -0.68 8.36
C ALA A 125 -5.42 -1.88 8.97
N THR A 126 -6.39 -2.45 8.27
CA THR A 126 -7.38 -3.36 8.88
C THR A 126 -7.64 -4.59 8.00
N TRP A 127 -8.76 -4.62 7.29
CA TRP A 127 -9.28 -5.81 6.62
C TRP A 127 -8.58 -6.15 5.29
N LEU A 128 -7.97 -5.16 4.62
CA LEU A 128 -7.44 -5.35 3.27
C LEU A 128 -6.26 -6.33 3.24
N ARG A 129 -5.37 -6.28 4.23
CA ARG A 129 -4.24 -7.23 4.36
C ARG A 129 -4.73 -8.67 4.48
N HIS A 130 -5.76 -8.88 5.29
CA HIS A 130 -6.37 -10.19 5.47
C HIS A 130 -7.07 -10.66 4.18
N LEU A 131 -7.78 -9.78 3.48
CA LEU A 131 -8.38 -10.12 2.19
C LEU A 131 -7.32 -10.53 1.15
N GLN A 132 -6.20 -9.79 1.07
CA GLN A 132 -5.12 -10.12 0.14
C GLN A 132 -4.40 -11.42 0.52
N LEU A 133 -4.19 -11.68 1.81
CA LEU A 133 -3.64 -12.96 2.28
C LEU A 133 -4.60 -14.12 2.00
N ALA A 134 -5.90 -13.94 2.14
CA ALA A 134 -6.89 -14.95 1.77
C ALA A 134 -6.75 -15.32 0.29
N LEU A 135 -6.67 -14.33 -0.60
CA LEU A 135 -6.44 -14.55 -2.02
C LEU A 135 -5.10 -15.25 -2.31
N CYS A 136 -4.01 -14.81 -1.69
CA CYS A 136 -2.69 -15.39 -1.92
C CYS A 136 -2.64 -16.86 -1.45
N TYR A 137 -3.14 -17.14 -0.26
CA TYR A 137 -3.15 -18.50 0.28
C TYR A 137 -4.07 -19.44 -0.50
N ASP A 138 -5.20 -18.96 -0.99
CA ASP A 138 -6.09 -19.75 -1.84
C ASP A 138 -5.39 -20.15 -3.15
N ARG A 139 -4.71 -19.20 -3.80
CA ARG A 139 -3.91 -19.47 -5.02
C ARG A 139 -2.73 -20.41 -4.78
N LEU A 140 -2.22 -20.48 -3.56
CA LEU A 140 -1.18 -21.41 -3.14
C LEU A 140 -1.72 -22.79 -2.70
N GLY A 141 -3.04 -23.01 -2.76
CA GLY A 141 -3.69 -24.26 -2.31
C GLY A 141 -3.79 -24.41 -0.78
N GLN A 142 -3.46 -23.37 -0.02
CA GLN A 142 -3.51 -23.36 1.44
C GLN A 142 -4.90 -22.91 1.93
N HIS A 143 -5.94 -23.61 1.48
CA HIS A 143 -7.33 -23.18 1.65
C HIS A 143 -7.78 -22.96 3.11
N PRO A 144 -7.37 -23.78 4.11
CA PRO A 144 -7.72 -23.50 5.51
C PRO A 144 -7.16 -22.17 6.01
N ARG A 145 -5.91 -21.84 5.65
CA ARG A 145 -5.30 -20.54 6.00
C ARG A 145 -5.99 -19.41 5.28
N ALA A 146 -6.31 -19.60 4.00
CA ALA A 146 -7.04 -18.62 3.19
C ALA A 146 -8.40 -18.27 3.82
N ASN A 147 -9.16 -19.30 4.20
CA ASN A 147 -10.43 -19.15 4.90
C ASN A 147 -10.28 -18.37 6.21
N ARG A 148 -9.32 -18.73 7.06
CA ARG A 148 -9.08 -18.03 8.33
C ARG A 148 -8.80 -16.53 8.14
N HIS A 149 -8.00 -16.18 7.12
CA HIS A 149 -7.78 -14.78 6.78
C HIS A 149 -9.05 -14.09 6.27
N ASN A 150 -9.85 -14.76 5.42
CA ASN A 150 -11.13 -14.22 4.96
C ASN A 150 -12.10 -13.94 6.11
N GLU A 151 -12.23 -14.88 7.04
CA GLU A 151 -13.07 -14.75 8.22
C GLU A 151 -12.61 -13.62 9.14
N THR A 152 -11.29 -13.47 9.32
CA THR A 152 -10.74 -12.34 10.08
C THR A 152 -11.04 -11.01 9.38
N ALA A 153 -10.94 -10.96 8.05
CA ALA A 153 -11.29 -9.77 7.28
C ALA A 153 -12.78 -9.41 7.45
N LEU A 154 -13.68 -10.40 7.49
CA LEU A 154 -15.11 -10.20 7.74
C LEU A 154 -15.40 -9.69 9.15
N GLN A 155 -14.68 -10.13 10.17
CA GLN A 155 -14.85 -9.56 11.52
C GLN A 155 -14.52 -8.05 11.54
N LEU A 156 -13.55 -7.63 10.73
CA LEU A 156 -13.13 -6.23 10.61
C LEU A 156 -14.03 -5.42 9.66
N ASN A 157 -14.62 -6.05 8.65
CA ASN A 157 -15.56 -5.42 7.71
C ASN A 157 -16.67 -6.39 7.27
N PRO A 158 -17.72 -6.57 8.10
CA PRO A 158 -18.73 -7.64 7.91
C PRO A 158 -19.56 -7.54 6.62
N GLY A 159 -19.67 -6.35 6.05
CA GLY A 159 -20.49 -6.09 4.87
C GLY A 159 -19.73 -6.19 3.55
N HIS A 160 -18.43 -6.51 3.55
CA HIS A 160 -17.63 -6.43 2.33
C HIS A 160 -18.04 -7.53 1.33
N PRO A 161 -18.49 -7.18 0.11
CA PRO A 161 -19.11 -8.13 -0.82
C PRO A 161 -18.15 -9.26 -1.24
N SER A 162 -16.88 -8.95 -1.49
CA SER A 162 -15.89 -9.98 -1.86
C SER A 162 -15.67 -11.00 -0.75
N MET A 163 -15.70 -10.59 0.52
CA MET A 163 -15.43 -11.51 1.62
C MET A 163 -16.63 -12.40 1.92
N LEU A 164 -17.85 -11.86 1.78
CA LEU A 164 -19.09 -12.64 1.86
C LEU A 164 -19.17 -13.68 0.74
N TYR A 165 -18.77 -13.30 -0.47
CA TYR A 165 -18.63 -14.24 -1.58
C TYR A 165 -17.62 -15.34 -1.25
N ASN A 166 -16.41 -14.95 -0.81
CA ASN A 166 -15.35 -15.88 -0.42
C ASN A 166 -15.79 -16.83 0.70
N ARG A 167 -16.57 -16.35 1.69
CA ARG A 167 -17.09 -17.20 2.78
C ARG A 167 -17.95 -18.34 2.21
N ASN A 168 -18.85 -18.05 1.28
CA ASN A 168 -19.64 -19.09 0.61
C ASN A 168 -18.76 -20.04 -0.22
N TYR A 169 -17.76 -19.51 -0.92
CA TYR A 169 -16.78 -20.30 -1.66
C TYR A 169 -16.01 -21.27 -0.75
N PHE A 170 -15.44 -20.78 0.36
CA PHE A 170 -14.67 -21.62 1.29
C PHE A 170 -15.53 -22.63 2.04
N ARG A 171 -16.78 -22.30 2.38
CA ARG A 171 -17.75 -23.28 2.93
C ARG A 171 -17.95 -24.46 1.98
N ASN A 172 -18.13 -24.18 0.69
CA ASN A 172 -18.33 -25.22 -0.32
C ASN A 172 -17.05 -26.02 -0.58
N LEU A 173 -15.88 -25.35 -0.59
CA LEU A 173 -14.59 -25.97 -0.88
C LEU A 173 -14.11 -26.88 0.26
N LEU A 174 -14.23 -26.42 1.52
CA LEU A 174 -13.65 -27.09 2.69
C LEU A 174 -14.62 -28.07 3.36
N GLY A 175 -15.94 -27.89 3.23
CA GLY A 175 -16.93 -28.76 3.85
C GLY A 175 -16.74 -28.89 5.37
N ALA A 176 -16.38 -30.08 5.85
CA ALA A 176 -16.14 -30.33 7.27
C ALA A 176 -14.90 -29.61 7.83
N GLU A 177 -13.95 -29.20 6.98
CA GLU A 177 -12.75 -28.45 7.38
C GLU A 177 -12.97 -26.93 7.41
N TYR A 178 -14.17 -26.46 7.04
CA TYR A 178 -14.50 -25.04 7.11
C TYR A 178 -14.55 -24.56 8.57
N GLU A 179 -13.89 -23.43 8.84
CA GLU A 179 -13.89 -22.78 10.15
C GLU A 179 -14.48 -21.36 10.02
N GLU A 180 -15.52 -21.06 10.79
CA GLU A 180 -16.08 -19.70 10.89
C GLU A 180 -15.55 -19.03 12.16
N LEU A 181 -14.98 -17.83 12.03
CA LEU A 181 -14.49 -17.10 13.21
C LEU A 181 -15.61 -16.22 13.78
N GLY A 182 -15.98 -16.47 15.05
CA GLY A 182 -16.91 -15.61 15.80
C GLY A 182 -18.33 -16.16 15.94
N SER A 183 -18.47 -17.46 16.26
CA SER A 183 -19.68 -17.99 16.91
C SER A 183 -19.65 -17.71 18.42
#